data_AF-A0A9W9MHM1-F1
#
_entry.id   AF-A0A9W9MHM1-F1
#
_cell.length_a   1.000
_cell.length_b   1.000
_cell.length_c   1.000
_cell.angle_alpha   90.00
_cell.angle_beta   90.00
_cell.angle_gamma   90.00
#
_symmetry.space_group_name_H-M   'P 1'
#
loop_
_entity.id
_entity.type
_entity.pdbx_description
1 polymer ?
#
loop_
_entity_poly.entity_id
_entity_poly.type
_entity_poly.pdbx_seq_one_letter_code
_entity_poly.pdbx_strand_id
1 'polypeptide(L)'
;MTVVIPNNASQPPTSPPDYIPSPSRITLENILSNHSPTPYTFNAFLDFLIHNHCVETLDFISEANAYPTIYNTYWSSPEHSVIVRDPTLVGTQWEDLMKTYIMPGSPSEINLPAYIREELLAILDVTVSPPSPEQLDSAINHAYEILIEDALIPFIRSFHLSDNPSIPSGDFPTSKLYYSNRRSSSLDWSALYDRFPNLNRADTNSSF
;
A
#
# COMPACT_ATOMS: atom_id res chain seq x y z
N MET A 1 28.08 9.55 68.74
CA MET A 1 26.86 9.23 67.97
C MET A 1 27.00 9.93 66.63
N THR A 2 27.37 9.18 65.59
CA THR A 2 27.56 9.70 64.23
C THR A 2 26.79 8.76 63.33
N VAL A 3 25.69 9.25 62.75
CA VAL A 3 24.81 8.47 61.88
C VAL A 3 25.35 8.57 60.45
N VAL A 4 25.74 7.43 59.90
CA VAL A 4 26.13 7.27 58.49
C VAL A 4 24.84 7.14 57.66
N ILE A 5 24.61 8.06 56.73
CA ILE A 5 23.56 7.98 55.72
C ILE A 5 24.18 7.36 54.47
N PRO A 6 23.62 6.29 53.87
CA PRO A 6 24.16 5.73 52.64
C PRO A 6 23.71 6.54 51.41
N ASN A 7 24.66 6.65 50.45
CA ASN A 7 24.51 7.22 49.12
C ASN A 7 23.28 6.70 48.37
N ASN A 8 22.43 7.61 47.89
CA ASN A 8 21.47 7.31 46.84
C ASN A 8 22.16 7.47 45.48
N ALA A 9 22.23 6.38 44.74
CA ALA A 9 22.83 6.32 43.41
C ALA A 9 22.03 7.14 42.40
N SER A 10 22.76 7.77 41.48
CA SER A 10 22.24 8.49 40.32
C SER A 10 21.18 7.67 39.57
N GLN A 11 19.92 8.08 39.63
CA GLN A 11 18.92 7.65 38.65
C GLN A 11 19.25 8.34 37.31
N PRO A 12 19.19 7.61 36.17
CA PRO A 12 19.26 8.23 34.85
C PRO A 12 18.01 9.10 34.62
N PRO A 13 18.12 10.16 33.79
CA PRO A 13 17.05 11.13 33.60
C PRO A 13 15.79 10.47 33.04
N THR A 14 14.67 10.81 33.66
CA THR A 14 13.30 10.59 33.20
C THR A 14 13.14 11.01 31.74
N SER A 15 12.51 10.14 30.95
CA SER A 15 12.18 10.33 29.54
C SER A 15 11.54 11.71 29.26
N PRO A 16 11.88 12.40 28.14
CA PRO A 16 11.23 13.65 27.78
C PRO A 16 9.79 13.43 27.27
N PRO A 17 8.91 14.44 27.41
CA PRO A 17 7.52 14.41 26.98
C PRO A 17 7.40 14.45 25.45
N ASP A 18 6.46 13.69 24.91
CA ASP A 18 5.87 13.80 23.58
C ASP A 18 6.86 14.06 22.42
N TYR A 19 7.55 12.99 22.01
CA TYR A 19 8.19 12.95 20.70
C TYR A 19 7.10 12.94 19.62
N ILE A 20 6.67 14.12 19.18
CA ILE A 20 5.95 14.25 17.90
C ILE A 20 6.92 13.74 16.84
N PRO A 21 6.64 12.62 16.16
CA PRO A 21 7.55 12.14 15.14
C PRO A 21 7.66 13.19 14.05
N SER A 22 8.89 13.52 13.65
CA SER A 22 9.13 14.48 12.58
C SER A 22 8.28 14.11 11.35
N PRO A 23 7.52 15.05 10.74
CA PRO A 23 6.62 14.77 9.61
C PRO A 23 7.31 14.03 8.44
N SER A 24 8.62 14.23 8.29
CA SER A 24 9.49 13.53 7.34
C SER A 24 9.58 12.01 7.52
N ARG A 25 9.00 11.42 8.57
CA ARG A 25 8.97 9.97 8.81
C ARG A 25 7.63 9.30 8.45
N ILE A 26 6.56 10.05 8.22
CA ILE A 26 5.23 9.50 7.93
C ILE A 26 4.96 9.64 6.43
N THR A 27 5.50 8.71 5.65
CA THR A 27 5.24 8.59 4.21
C THR A 27 4.43 7.33 3.94
N LEU A 28 3.75 7.28 2.79
CA LEU A 28 3.07 6.06 2.35
C LEU A 28 4.03 4.87 2.36
N GLU A 29 5.24 5.07 1.83
CA GLU A 29 6.32 4.09 1.81
C GLU A 29 6.67 3.56 3.21
N ASN A 30 6.91 4.45 4.17
CA ASN A 30 7.27 4.05 5.53
C ASN A 30 6.12 3.34 6.25
N ILE A 31 4.87 3.73 5.98
CA ILE A 31 3.69 3.05 6.53
C ILE A 31 3.56 1.66 5.94
N LEU A 32 3.63 1.53 4.61
CA LEU A 32 3.50 0.25 3.91
C LEU A 32 4.64 -0.72 4.23
N SER A 33 5.85 -0.19 4.48
CA SER A 33 7.03 -0.96 4.92
C SER A 33 7.08 -1.18 6.43
N ASN A 34 6.08 -0.70 7.18
CA ASN A 34 6.02 -0.77 8.65
C ASN A 34 7.25 -0.18 9.38
N HIS A 35 7.84 0.86 8.82
CA HIS A 35 8.95 1.65 9.38
C HIS A 35 8.49 2.96 10.03
N SER A 36 7.23 3.35 9.80
CA SER A 36 6.63 4.51 10.45
C SER A 36 6.44 4.29 11.95
N PRO A 37 6.60 5.34 12.76
CA PRO A 37 6.42 5.27 14.20
C PRO A 37 4.94 5.11 14.58
N THR A 38 4.67 4.50 15.73
CA THR A 38 3.32 4.46 16.35
C THR A 38 2.74 5.87 16.49
N PRO A 39 1.45 6.11 16.19
CA PRO A 39 0.41 5.13 15.81
C PRO A 39 0.33 4.79 14.30
N TYR A 40 1.18 5.39 13.46
CA TYR A 40 1.14 5.30 11.99
C TYR A 40 1.72 3.98 11.45
N THR A 41 1.27 2.84 11.98
CA THR A 41 1.73 1.51 11.56
C THR A 41 0.97 1.01 10.32
N PHE A 42 1.53 0.01 9.63
CA PHE A 42 0.85 -0.64 8.49
C PHE A 42 -0.54 -1.16 8.88
N ASN A 43 -0.66 -1.86 10.01
CA ASN A 43 -1.92 -2.46 10.45
C ASN A 43 -2.98 -1.39 10.77
N ALA A 44 -2.56 -0.28 11.39
CA ALA A 44 -3.47 0.84 11.66
C ALA A 44 -3.96 1.48 10.35
N PHE A 45 -3.07 1.65 9.37
CA PHE A 45 -3.45 2.18 8.07
C PHE A 45 -4.34 1.21 7.28
N LEU A 46 -4.04 -0.08 7.29
CA LEU A 46 -4.87 -1.09 6.65
C LEU A 46 -6.28 -1.13 7.24
N ASP A 47 -6.39 -1.11 8.57
CA ASP A 47 -7.69 -1.04 9.22
C ASP A 47 -8.43 0.24 8.81
N PHE A 48 -7.73 1.38 8.71
CA PHE A 48 -8.31 2.60 8.19
C PHE A 48 -8.84 2.43 6.76
N LEU A 49 -8.07 1.80 5.85
CA LEU A 49 -8.50 1.54 4.48
C LEU A 49 -9.75 0.65 4.43
N ILE A 50 -9.81 -0.41 5.24
CA ILE A 50 -10.95 -1.32 5.32
C ILE A 50 -12.21 -0.58 5.75
N HIS A 51 -12.12 0.29 6.77
CA HIS A 51 -13.28 1.04 7.27
C HIS A 51 -13.72 2.17 6.33
N ASN A 52 -12.82 2.70 5.51
CA ASN A 52 -13.10 3.80 4.59
C ASN A 52 -13.30 3.37 3.14
N HIS A 53 -13.46 2.06 2.87
CA HIS A 53 -13.66 1.52 1.52
C HIS A 53 -12.58 2.01 0.54
N CYS A 54 -11.31 1.86 0.93
CA CYS A 54 -10.16 2.21 0.09
C CYS A 54 -9.12 1.07 0.02
N VAL A 55 -9.47 -0.11 0.57
CA VAL A 55 -8.56 -1.26 0.58
C VAL A 55 -8.44 -1.89 -0.82
N GLU A 56 -9.47 -1.78 -1.63
CA GLU A 56 -9.48 -2.17 -3.04
C GLU A 56 -8.41 -1.44 -3.87
N THR A 57 -8.12 -0.17 -3.55
CA THR A 57 -7.06 0.60 -4.21
C THR A 57 -5.69 0.03 -3.88
N LEU A 58 -5.47 -0.33 -2.61
CA LEU A 58 -4.24 -0.98 -2.16
C LEU A 58 -4.07 -2.38 -2.79
N ASP A 59 -5.16 -3.16 -2.87
CA ASP A 59 -5.15 -4.48 -3.50
C ASP A 59 -4.89 -4.39 -5.01
N PHE A 60 -5.51 -3.43 -5.72
CA PHE A 60 -5.24 -3.16 -7.12
C PHE A 60 -3.76 -2.85 -7.35
N ILE A 61 -3.18 -1.94 -6.57
CA ILE A 61 -1.76 -1.58 -6.66
C ILE A 61 -0.88 -2.83 -6.49
N SER A 62 -1.18 -3.66 -5.47
CA SER A 62 -0.46 -4.90 -5.22
C SER A 62 -0.50 -5.85 -6.43
N GLU A 63 -1.71 -6.17 -6.91
CA GLU A 63 -1.90 -7.13 -7.99
C GLU A 63 -1.38 -6.60 -9.34
N ALA A 64 -1.60 -5.33 -9.66
CA ALA A 64 -1.13 -4.70 -10.89
C ALA A 64 0.39 -4.67 -10.96
N ASN A 65 1.08 -4.57 -9.83
CA ASN A 65 2.52 -4.61 -9.78
C ASN A 65 3.13 -6.01 -9.69
N ALA A 66 2.33 -7.04 -9.40
CA ALA A 66 2.75 -8.42 -9.59
C ALA A 66 2.70 -8.83 -11.08
N TYR A 67 1.90 -8.14 -11.90
CA TYR A 67 1.72 -8.43 -13.33
C TYR A 67 3.04 -8.49 -14.14
N PRO A 68 4.00 -7.53 -14.02
CA PRO A 68 5.29 -7.62 -14.72
C PRO A 68 6.06 -8.90 -14.44
N THR A 69 6.03 -9.40 -13.20
CA THR A 69 6.72 -10.64 -12.83
C THR A 69 6.10 -11.85 -13.53
N ILE A 70 4.77 -11.90 -13.58
CA ILE A 70 4.00 -12.94 -14.29
C ILE A 70 4.27 -12.86 -15.80
N TYR A 71 4.23 -11.65 -16.36
CA TYR A 71 4.50 -11.36 -17.76
C TYR A 71 5.93 -11.76 -18.17
N ASN A 72 6.94 -11.38 -17.39
CA ASN A 72 8.34 -11.69 -17.70
C ASN A 72 8.65 -13.18 -17.55
N THR A 73 8.02 -13.87 -16.60
CA THR A 73 8.15 -15.33 -16.44
C THR A 73 7.65 -16.05 -17.70
N TYR A 74 6.58 -15.56 -18.32
CA TYR A 74 6.06 -16.08 -19.58
C TYR A 74 7.05 -15.88 -20.75
N TRP A 75 7.68 -14.70 -20.86
CA TRP A 75 8.61 -14.40 -21.96
C TRP A 75 10.02 -14.97 -21.78
N SER A 76 10.46 -15.17 -20.55
CA SER A 76 11.84 -15.59 -20.22
C SER A 76 12.04 -17.11 -20.21
N SER A 77 11.03 -17.91 -20.58
CA SER A 77 11.15 -19.37 -20.61
C SER A 77 12.19 -19.83 -21.64
N PRO A 78 13.23 -20.60 -21.23
CA PRO A 78 14.36 -20.95 -22.08
C PRO A 78 13.95 -21.81 -23.28
N GLU A 79 14.64 -21.58 -24.40
CA GLU A 79 14.39 -22.12 -25.75
C GLU A 79 14.35 -23.67 -25.85
N HIS A 80 14.65 -24.39 -24.76
CA HIS A 80 14.77 -25.85 -24.73
C HIS A 80 13.65 -26.57 -23.98
N SER A 81 12.64 -25.87 -23.44
CA SER A 81 11.45 -26.52 -22.91
C SER A 81 10.34 -26.52 -23.97
N VAL A 82 9.88 -27.72 -24.37
CA VAL A 82 8.74 -27.94 -25.27
C VAL A 82 7.40 -27.55 -24.60
N ILE A 83 7.45 -26.79 -23.51
CA ILE A 83 6.26 -26.28 -22.83
C ILE A 83 5.76 -25.14 -23.70
N VAL A 84 4.65 -25.40 -24.38
CA VAL A 84 3.84 -24.38 -25.06
C VAL A 84 3.75 -23.18 -24.11
N ARG A 85 4.31 -22.04 -24.54
CA ARG A 85 4.10 -20.77 -23.85
C ARG A 85 2.59 -20.55 -23.86
N ASP A 86 1.94 -20.75 -22.72
CA ASP A 86 0.50 -20.59 -22.60
C ASP A 86 0.20 -19.15 -22.15
N PRO A 87 -0.16 -18.24 -23.08
CA PRO A 87 -0.48 -16.85 -22.74
C PRO A 87 -1.72 -16.73 -21.85
N THR A 88 -2.50 -17.82 -21.68
CA THR A 88 -3.73 -17.78 -20.91
C THR A 88 -3.52 -17.37 -19.47
N LEU A 89 -2.40 -17.74 -18.81
CA LEU A 89 -2.13 -17.31 -17.44
C LEU A 89 -1.99 -15.78 -17.33
N VAL A 90 -1.18 -15.18 -18.21
CA VAL A 90 -0.92 -13.74 -18.20
C VAL A 90 -2.16 -12.97 -18.63
N GLY A 91 -2.84 -13.44 -19.68
CA GLY A 91 -4.09 -12.86 -20.15
C GLY A 91 -5.21 -12.94 -19.12
N THR A 92 -5.34 -14.07 -18.41
CA THR A 92 -6.33 -14.23 -17.32
C THR A 92 -6.03 -13.26 -16.18
N GLN A 93 -4.76 -13.09 -15.79
CA GLN A 93 -4.40 -12.10 -14.78
C GLN A 93 -4.77 -10.67 -15.19
N TRP A 94 -4.57 -10.32 -16.47
CA TRP A 94 -5.03 -9.03 -17.00
C TRP A 94 -6.55 -8.90 -16.91
N GLU A 95 -7.30 -9.90 -17.38
CA GLU A 95 -8.76 -9.89 -17.31
C GLU A 95 -9.28 -9.77 -15.87
N ASP A 96 -8.65 -10.46 -14.93
CA ASP A 96 -9.03 -10.42 -13.51
C ASP A 96 -8.81 -9.02 -12.93
N LEU A 97 -7.69 -8.36 -13.26
CA LEU A 97 -7.47 -6.95 -12.89
C LEU A 97 -8.57 -6.05 -13.46
N MET A 98 -8.91 -6.21 -14.74
CA MET A 98 -9.93 -5.40 -15.40
C MET A 98 -11.31 -5.60 -14.79
N LYS A 99 -11.75 -6.85 -14.65
CA LYS A 99 -13.08 -7.21 -14.14
C LYS A 99 -13.27 -6.85 -12.68
N THR A 100 -12.20 -6.90 -11.88
CA THR A 100 -12.27 -6.66 -10.43
C THR A 100 -12.19 -5.18 -10.11
N TYR A 101 -11.26 -4.45 -10.75
CA TYR A 101 -10.89 -3.09 -10.32
C TYR A 101 -11.24 -1.98 -11.33
N ILE A 102 -11.39 -2.27 -12.62
CA ILE A 102 -11.49 -1.24 -13.67
C ILE A 102 -12.89 -1.15 -14.29
N MET A 103 -13.56 -2.28 -14.46
CA MET A 103 -14.86 -2.36 -15.13
C MET A 103 -15.94 -1.62 -14.33
N PRO A 104 -16.71 -0.72 -14.96
CA PRO A 104 -17.78 0.01 -14.28
C PRO A 104 -18.78 -0.92 -13.60
N GLY A 105 -19.07 -0.67 -12.32
CA GLY A 105 -19.95 -1.48 -11.50
C GLY A 105 -19.31 -2.75 -10.94
N SER A 106 -17.99 -2.91 -11.03
CA SER A 106 -17.30 -4.00 -10.34
C SER A 106 -17.35 -3.82 -8.82
N PRO A 107 -17.34 -4.92 -8.04
CA PRO A 107 -17.47 -4.84 -6.58
C PRO A 107 -16.27 -4.17 -5.90
N SER A 108 -15.15 -4.02 -6.60
CA SER A 108 -13.93 -3.38 -6.13
C SER A 108 -13.44 -2.33 -7.13
N GLU A 109 -14.38 -1.68 -7.83
CA GLU A 109 -14.08 -0.62 -8.80
C GLU A 109 -13.31 0.51 -8.11
N ILE A 110 -12.11 0.81 -8.61
CA ILE A 110 -11.33 1.95 -8.14
C ILE A 110 -11.68 3.20 -8.94
N ASN A 111 -11.61 4.36 -8.30
CA ASN A 111 -12.08 5.64 -8.85
C ASN A 111 -11.11 6.24 -9.90
N LEU A 112 -10.91 5.54 -11.01
CA LEU A 112 -10.05 6.02 -12.10
C LEU A 112 -10.80 6.98 -13.04
N PRO A 113 -10.09 7.97 -13.63
CA PRO A 113 -10.59 8.80 -14.72
C PRO A 113 -11.09 7.94 -15.86
N ALA A 114 -12.20 8.36 -16.47
CA ALA A 114 -12.85 7.62 -17.56
C ALA A 114 -11.88 7.26 -18.69
N TYR A 115 -11.01 8.19 -19.09
CA TYR A 115 -10.06 7.97 -20.18
C TYR A 115 -9.05 6.84 -19.89
N ILE A 116 -8.59 6.68 -18.63
CA ILE A 116 -7.68 5.59 -18.25
C ILE A 116 -8.42 4.25 -18.30
N ARG A 117 -9.65 4.21 -17.78
CA ARG A 117 -10.47 2.98 -17.82
C ARG A 117 -10.77 2.58 -19.27
N GLU A 118 -11.16 3.54 -20.10
CA GLU A 118 -11.48 3.29 -21.51
C GLU A 118 -10.26 2.79 -22.28
N GLU A 119 -9.07 3.35 -22.05
CA GLU A 119 -7.82 2.88 -22.65
C GLU A 119 -7.52 1.43 -22.29
N LEU A 120 -7.60 1.08 -21.00
CA LEU A 120 -7.35 -0.29 -20.52
C LEU A 120 -8.38 -1.30 -21.04
N LEU A 121 -9.66 -0.93 -21.04
CA LEU A 121 -10.76 -1.82 -21.48
C LEU A 121 -10.84 -1.96 -22.99
N ALA A 122 -10.21 -1.05 -23.76
CA ALA A 122 -10.14 -1.15 -25.21
C ALA A 122 -9.16 -2.23 -25.70
N ILE A 123 -8.32 -2.79 -24.81
CA ILE A 123 -7.35 -3.82 -25.17
C ILE A 123 -8.05 -5.17 -25.30
N LEU A 124 -8.02 -5.74 -26.51
CA LEU A 124 -8.67 -7.00 -26.88
C LEU A 124 -7.67 -8.14 -27.02
N ASP A 125 -8.19 -9.37 -27.14
CA ASP A 125 -7.42 -10.59 -27.41
C ASP A 125 -6.27 -10.86 -26.41
N VAL A 126 -6.46 -10.44 -25.15
CA VAL A 126 -5.44 -10.48 -24.09
C VAL A 126 -4.96 -11.89 -23.74
N THR A 127 -5.77 -12.91 -24.00
CA THR A 127 -5.39 -14.32 -23.82
C THR A 127 -4.54 -14.87 -24.97
N VAL A 128 -4.47 -14.17 -26.10
CA VAL A 128 -3.63 -14.52 -27.25
C VAL A 128 -2.37 -13.66 -27.28
N SER A 129 -2.53 -12.36 -27.00
CA SER A 129 -1.45 -11.39 -26.95
C SER A 129 -1.57 -10.57 -25.66
N PRO A 130 -0.99 -11.06 -24.55
CA PRO A 130 -1.06 -10.37 -23.26
C PRO A 130 -0.48 -8.94 -23.36
N PRO A 131 -1.13 -7.93 -22.75
CA PRO A 131 -0.66 -6.55 -22.84
C PRO A 131 0.65 -6.34 -22.11
N SER A 132 1.46 -5.39 -22.59
CA SER A 132 2.73 -5.08 -21.93
C SER A 132 2.49 -4.45 -20.55
N PRO A 133 3.37 -4.67 -19.55
CA PRO A 133 3.15 -4.17 -18.20
C PRO A 133 3.10 -2.63 -18.08
N GLU A 134 3.65 -1.91 -19.05
CA GLU A 134 3.62 -0.45 -19.12
C GLU A 134 2.19 0.09 -19.36
N GLN A 135 1.29 -0.73 -19.92
CA GLN A 135 -0.12 -0.35 -20.09
C GLN A 135 -0.82 -0.06 -18.75
N LEU A 136 -0.32 -0.60 -17.63
CA LEU A 136 -0.88 -0.34 -16.30
C LEU A 136 -0.32 0.93 -15.63
N ASP A 137 0.71 1.57 -16.18
CA ASP A 137 1.43 2.66 -15.48
C ASP A 137 0.51 3.83 -15.12
N SER A 138 -0.32 4.28 -16.06
CA SER A 138 -1.26 5.38 -15.83
C SER A 138 -2.26 5.06 -14.71
N ALA A 139 -2.78 3.83 -14.67
CA ALA A 139 -3.72 3.39 -13.65
C ALA A 139 -3.06 3.20 -12.28
N ILE A 140 -1.86 2.63 -12.24
CA ILE A 140 -1.09 2.47 -11.00
C ILE A 140 -0.75 3.83 -10.40
N ASN A 141 -0.26 4.77 -11.22
CA ASN A 141 0.05 6.13 -10.76
C ASN A 141 -1.17 6.82 -10.17
N HIS A 142 -2.31 6.76 -10.86
CA HIS A 142 -3.53 7.37 -10.36
C HIS A 142 -4.10 6.66 -9.13
N ALA A 143 -3.96 5.34 -9.02
CA ALA A 143 -4.32 4.60 -7.81
C ALA A 143 -3.47 5.04 -6.60
N TYR A 144 -2.19 5.34 -6.80
CA TYR A 144 -1.37 5.92 -5.73
C TYR A 144 -1.83 7.32 -5.34
N GLU A 145 -2.21 8.17 -6.30
CA GLU A 145 -2.80 9.49 -6.01
C GLU A 145 -4.08 9.35 -5.16
N ILE A 146 -4.99 8.45 -5.54
CA ILE A 146 -6.20 8.11 -4.75
C ILE A 146 -5.81 7.66 -3.34
N LEU A 147 -4.88 6.71 -3.21
CA LEU A 147 -4.48 6.18 -1.91
C LEU A 147 -3.85 7.25 -1.00
N ILE A 148 -3.18 8.25 -1.59
CA ILE A 148 -2.62 9.38 -0.85
C ILE A 148 -3.73 10.36 -0.42
N GLU A 149 -4.53 10.84 -1.37
CA GLU A 149 -5.52 11.90 -1.15
C GLU A 149 -6.72 11.42 -0.33
N ASP A 150 -7.26 10.25 -0.66
CA ASP A 150 -8.51 9.74 -0.08
C ASP A 150 -8.29 8.89 1.17
N ALA A 151 -7.06 8.41 1.41
CA ALA A 151 -6.76 7.58 2.58
C ALA A 151 -5.62 8.10 3.45
N LEU A 152 -4.40 8.28 2.92
CA LEU A 152 -3.24 8.62 3.75
C LEU A 152 -3.43 9.95 4.49
N ILE A 153 -3.84 10.99 3.79
CA ILE A 153 -4.05 12.31 4.38
C ILE A 153 -5.15 12.27 5.46
N PRO A 154 -6.35 11.71 5.21
CA PRO A 154 -7.38 11.48 6.23
C PRO A 154 -6.89 10.65 7.41
N PHE A 155 -6.13 9.58 7.17
CA PHE A 155 -5.56 8.72 8.21
C PHE A 155 -4.67 9.51 9.16
N ILE A 156 -3.73 10.30 8.63
CA ILE A 156 -2.84 11.15 9.45
C ILE A 156 -3.67 12.15 10.26
N ARG A 157 -4.65 12.82 9.63
CA ARG A 157 -5.54 13.78 10.31
C ARG A 157 -6.39 13.13 11.41
N SER A 158 -6.78 11.87 11.27
CA SER A 158 -7.60 11.17 12.26
C SER A 158 -6.92 11.10 13.63
N PHE A 159 -5.59 11.03 13.69
CA PHE A 159 -4.84 11.04 14.94
C PHE A 159 -4.67 12.46 15.53
N HIS A 160 -4.51 13.48 14.68
CA HIS A 160 -4.44 14.88 15.14
C HIS A 160 -5.76 15.39 15.73
N LEU A 161 -6.90 14.89 15.25
CA LEU A 161 -8.22 15.24 15.81
C LEU A 161 -8.54 14.47 17.11
N SER A 162 -7.73 13.45 17.44
CA SER A 162 -7.96 12.55 18.58
C SER A 162 -7.22 12.93 19.87
N ASP A 163 -6.77 14.18 20.01
CA ASP A 163 -6.22 14.77 21.27
C ASP A 163 -7.21 14.78 22.47
N ASN A 164 -8.30 14.01 22.40
CA ASN A 164 -9.17 13.68 23.52
C ASN A 164 -8.88 12.23 23.98
N PRO A 165 -8.36 12.00 25.20
CA PRO A 165 -7.71 10.75 25.60
C PRO A 165 -8.71 9.64 25.92
N SER A 166 -9.41 9.12 24.91
CA SER A 166 -10.37 8.03 25.06
C SER A 166 -10.53 7.22 23.77
N ILE A 167 -9.44 6.87 23.08
CA ILE A 167 -9.49 5.73 22.16
C ILE A 167 -8.67 4.61 22.80
N PRO A 168 -9.30 3.50 23.21
CA PRO A 168 -8.56 2.34 23.65
C PRO A 168 -7.74 1.85 22.46
N SER A 169 -6.47 1.54 22.69
CA SER A 169 -5.63 0.75 21.80
C SER A 169 -6.45 -0.47 21.35
N GLY A 170 -7.12 -0.34 20.21
CA GLY A 170 -8.02 -1.37 19.71
C GLY A 170 -7.16 -2.53 19.30
N ASP A 171 -7.25 -3.65 20.02
CA ASP A 171 -6.79 -4.93 19.54
C ASP A 171 -7.24 -5.09 18.08
N PHE A 172 -6.30 -5.44 17.20
CA PHE A 172 -6.41 -5.42 15.74
C PHE A 172 -6.71 -6.84 15.19
N PRO A 173 -7.95 -7.38 15.26
CA PRO A 173 -8.26 -8.67 14.63
C PRO A 173 -8.58 -8.53 13.14
N THR A 174 -9.05 -7.38 12.67
CA THR A 174 -9.58 -7.21 11.30
C THR A 174 -8.48 -7.29 10.24
N SER A 175 -7.41 -6.50 10.40
CA SER A 175 -6.22 -6.51 9.51
C SER A 175 -5.57 -7.89 9.38
N LYS A 176 -5.36 -8.59 10.50
CA LYS A 176 -4.76 -9.94 10.49
C LYS A 176 -5.62 -10.95 9.74
N LEU A 177 -6.94 -10.88 9.90
CA LEU A 177 -7.88 -11.76 9.20
C LEU A 177 -8.00 -11.43 7.71
N TYR A 178 -7.90 -10.14 7.35
CA TYR A 178 -7.98 -9.67 5.96
C TYR A 178 -6.92 -10.33 5.07
N TYR A 179 -5.64 -10.18 5.43
CA TYR A 179 -4.54 -10.77 4.66
C TYR A 179 -4.34 -12.27 4.89
N SER A 180 -4.85 -12.86 5.99
CA SER A 180 -4.84 -14.33 6.09
C SER A 180 -5.84 -14.99 5.15
N ASN A 181 -6.93 -14.28 4.79
CA ASN A 181 -7.99 -14.80 3.92
C ASN A 181 -7.75 -14.52 2.44
N ARG A 182 -7.15 -13.37 2.07
CA ARG A 182 -6.63 -13.14 0.72
C ARG A 182 -5.29 -13.86 0.57
N ARG A 183 -5.26 -14.96 -0.18
CA ARG A 183 -4.09 -15.82 -0.41
C ARG A 183 -2.78 -15.04 -0.51
N SER A 184 -1.85 -15.36 0.39
CA SER A 184 -0.41 -15.12 0.37
C SER A 184 0.15 -14.55 -0.96
N SER A 185 0.24 -13.24 -1.04
CA SER A 185 1.35 -12.57 -1.72
C SER A 185 2.00 -11.68 -0.67
N SER A 186 3.16 -12.12 -0.18
CA SER A 186 4.08 -11.22 0.50
C SER A 186 4.31 -10.05 -0.44
N LEU A 187 3.73 -8.89 -0.13
CA LEU A 187 3.89 -7.66 -0.89
C LEU A 187 5.39 -7.36 -0.98
N ASP A 188 5.99 -7.56 -2.15
CA ASP A 188 7.39 -7.16 -2.37
C ASP A 188 7.43 -5.68 -2.68
N TRP A 189 7.25 -4.87 -1.64
CA TRP A 189 7.32 -3.41 -1.69
C TRP A 189 8.67 -2.90 -2.24
N SER A 190 9.72 -3.72 -2.22
CA SER A 190 11.05 -3.38 -2.73
C SER A 190 11.06 -3.26 -4.25
N ALA A 191 10.38 -4.16 -4.96
CA ALA A 191 10.30 -4.14 -6.43
C ALA A 191 9.48 -2.94 -6.96
N LEU A 192 8.58 -2.40 -6.14
CA LEU A 192 7.78 -1.21 -6.44
C LEU A 192 8.60 0.08 -6.41
N TYR A 193 9.54 0.16 -5.48
CA TYR A 193 10.39 1.33 -5.27
C TYR A 193 11.31 1.61 -6.46
N ASP A 194 11.84 0.56 -7.09
CA ASP A 194 12.68 0.67 -8.28
C ASP A 194 11.93 1.24 -9.49
N ARG A 195 10.60 1.05 -9.57
CA ARG A 195 9.77 1.49 -10.70
C ARG A 195 9.28 2.94 -10.56
N PHE A 196 9.08 3.45 -9.34
CA PHE A 196 8.56 4.81 -9.10
C PHE A 196 9.29 5.53 -7.93
N PRO A 197 10.52 6.03 -8.14
CA PRO A 197 11.32 6.66 -7.08
C PRO A 197 10.78 8.02 -6.57
N ASN A 198 9.69 8.55 -7.17
CA ASN A 198 9.17 9.89 -6.90
C ASN A 198 7.85 9.91 -6.12
N LEU A 199 7.37 8.77 -5.60
CA LEU A 199 6.12 8.69 -4.82
C LEU A 199 6.14 9.52 -3.50
N ASN A 200 7.30 10.07 -3.14
CA ASN A 200 7.57 10.80 -1.89
C ASN A 200 7.27 12.32 -1.94
N ARG A 201 6.66 12.84 -3.01
CA ARG A 201 6.37 14.28 -3.15
C ARG A 201 5.02 14.70 -2.57
N ALA A 202 4.68 14.23 -1.37
CA ALA A 202 3.78 14.98 -0.50
C ALA A 202 4.60 16.08 0.19
N ASP A 203 4.93 17.14 -0.53
CA ASP A 203 5.48 18.36 0.05
C ASP A 203 4.41 18.98 0.95
N THR A 204 4.32 18.56 2.22
CA THR A 204 3.48 19.21 3.24
C THR A 204 4.11 20.52 3.72
N ASN A 205 4.60 21.33 2.79
CA ASN A 205 4.96 22.71 3.02
C ASN A 205 3.87 23.60 2.43
N SER A 206 2.71 23.66 3.10
CA SER A 206 1.84 24.82 2.98
C SER A 206 1.78 25.49 4.34
N SER A 207 2.67 26.47 4.52
CA SER A 207 2.54 27.47 5.57
C SER A 207 1.22 28.22 5.38
N PHE A 208 0.34 28.18 6.37
CA PHE A 208 -0.55 29.28 6.77
C PHE A 208 -0.86 29.16 8.25
#